data_AF-A0A9Q8Y7H1-F1
#
_entry.id   AF-A0A9Q8Y7H1-F1
#
_cell.length_a   1.000
_cell.length_b   1.000
_cell.length_c   1.000
_cell.angle_alpha   90.00
_cell.angle_beta   90.00
_cell.angle_gamma   90.00
#
_symmetry.space_group_name_H-M   'P 1'
#
loop_
_entity.id
_entity.type
_entity.pdbx_description
1 polymer ?
#
loop_
_entity_poly.entity_id
_entity_poly.type
_entity_poly.pdbx_seq_one_letter_code
_entity_poly.pdbx_strand_id
1 'polypeptide(L)'
;MKDPDHGDKPSESGASAAGRSDGSKLGPRNGKGKRKRRKSSASPSAIASQSGAAGLAGRPAGENETEPARKRKRRRRSKSAKQQAQAGSASQSSGVQVVDASLGERKGHKRSKKAKHRRGLQGRPLTSGERQPAQQRGADGGGNARQTSAAGGGQAGAQPRSGNRGEQPRAPYIAASEPPAPLYAALDLGTNNCRLLIAQPTRPGQFRVVDAFSRIVRLGEGLGASGRLSDEAMERAVEALKICASKLGARTIRRSRLIATEAARAAENGESFLERVASETGLDLEIINRETEARLAVSGCSSLVDRETRSVVLFDIGGGSSEIAVIRIGDSRSNRLANHITHWTSLPVGVVTLSERHGGQHVTPASFEAMVQEVEGMLSRFDSPPVEALANGTSGSGFHLIGTSGTVTTLAGVHLDLPRYDRRRVDGLWLTDDEVSAMQARLLSWDFDARAANPCIGPDRADLVLAGCAILEAIRRRWPSTRMRVADRGLREGLLTDMMADDGAWRRSRPRRHQRGSNASGSHEGNKP
;
A
#
# COMPACT_ATOMS: atom_id res chain seq x y z
N MET A 1 10.13 -4.40 -17.19
CA MET A 1 11.56 -4.78 -17.07
C MET A 1 11.71 -6.25 -17.50
N LYS A 2 12.79 -6.95 -17.12
CA LYS A 2 12.69 -8.37 -16.72
C LYS A 2 12.61 -8.43 -15.19
N ASP A 3 11.88 -9.39 -14.66
CA ASP A 3 11.88 -9.71 -13.22
C ASP A 3 13.26 -10.31 -12.84
N PRO A 4 13.94 -9.79 -11.80
CA PRO A 4 15.29 -10.26 -11.43
C PRO A 4 15.32 -11.65 -10.79
N ASP A 5 14.21 -12.15 -10.24
CA ASP A 5 14.17 -13.44 -9.52
C ASP A 5 13.87 -14.64 -10.43
N HIS A 6 13.66 -14.43 -11.73
CA HIS A 6 13.14 -15.48 -12.61
C HIS A 6 14.24 -16.40 -13.18
N GLY A 7 14.44 -17.54 -12.52
CA GLY A 7 15.13 -18.69 -13.12
C GLY A 7 14.38 -19.23 -14.35
N ASP A 8 15.12 -19.88 -15.26
CA ASP A 8 14.58 -20.34 -16.54
C ASP A 8 13.43 -21.35 -16.40
N LYS A 9 12.37 -21.15 -17.19
CA LYS A 9 11.32 -22.15 -17.46
C LYS A 9 11.00 -22.20 -18.96
N PRO A 10 10.58 -23.35 -19.51
CA PRO A 10 10.36 -23.51 -20.96
C PRO A 10 9.10 -22.78 -21.46
N SER A 11 9.02 -22.63 -22.78
CA SER A 11 7.95 -21.93 -23.49
C SER A 11 6.82 -22.86 -23.98
N GLU A 12 5.58 -22.36 -23.94
CA GLU A 12 4.35 -22.93 -24.53
C GLU A 12 3.87 -24.26 -23.90
N SER A 13 2.57 -24.54 -23.75
CA SER A 13 1.35 -24.00 -24.37
C SER A 13 0.14 -24.18 -23.44
N GLY A 14 -0.96 -23.45 -23.66
CA GLY A 14 -2.13 -23.50 -22.78
C GLY A 14 -3.31 -22.63 -23.21
N ALA A 15 -3.85 -22.87 -24.40
CA ALA A 15 -5.07 -22.19 -24.89
C ALA A 15 -6.32 -23.04 -24.61
N SER A 16 -7.42 -22.40 -24.22
CA SER A 16 -8.76 -23.00 -24.20
C SER A 16 -9.82 -21.93 -24.47
N ALA A 17 -10.24 -21.84 -25.72
CA ALA A 17 -11.40 -21.05 -26.13
C ALA A 17 -12.58 -21.99 -26.37
N ALA A 18 -13.71 -21.75 -25.69
CA ALA A 18 -14.91 -22.56 -25.86
C ALA A 18 -15.51 -22.38 -27.27
N GLY A 19 -15.87 -23.50 -27.91
CA GLY A 19 -16.33 -23.51 -29.29
C GLY A 19 -17.78 -23.04 -29.48
N ARG A 20 -18.08 -22.61 -30.71
CA ARG A 20 -19.45 -22.58 -31.28
C ARG A 20 -19.40 -23.20 -32.68
N SER A 21 -20.49 -23.85 -33.08
CA SER A 21 -20.51 -24.79 -34.19
C SER A 21 -21.04 -24.21 -35.52
N ASP A 22 -20.69 -24.93 -36.58
CA ASP A 22 -21.34 -25.04 -37.90
C ASP A 22 -21.51 -23.80 -38.82
N GLY A 23 -21.13 -24.00 -40.08
CA GLY A 23 -21.20 -23.00 -41.15
C GLY A 23 -20.45 -23.46 -42.41
N SER A 24 -20.97 -24.47 -43.10
CA SER A 24 -20.26 -25.13 -44.21
C SER A 24 -20.35 -24.38 -45.55
N LYS A 25 -19.25 -24.39 -46.33
CA LYS A 25 -19.27 -24.48 -47.81
C LYS A 25 -17.87 -24.73 -48.42
N LEU A 26 -17.88 -25.21 -49.66
CA LEU A 26 -16.72 -25.68 -50.44
C LEU A 26 -16.20 -24.58 -51.40
N GLY A 27 -14.91 -24.59 -51.76
CA GLY A 27 -14.38 -23.74 -52.84
C GLY A 27 -12.84 -23.64 -52.88
N PRO A 28 -12.13 -24.13 -53.92
CA PRO A 28 -10.65 -24.19 -53.91
C PRO A 28 -9.93 -23.41 -55.04
N ARG A 29 -8.65 -23.04 -54.81
CA ARG A 29 -7.46 -23.19 -55.71
C ARG A 29 -6.46 -22.01 -55.75
N ASN A 30 -5.23 -22.39 -56.09
CA ASN A 30 -4.13 -21.63 -56.72
C ASN A 30 -3.29 -20.63 -55.91
N GLY A 31 -1.96 -20.75 -56.05
CA GLY A 31 -0.94 -19.90 -55.40
C GLY A 31 0.49 -20.45 -55.51
N LYS A 32 0.98 -20.77 -56.72
CA LYS A 32 2.34 -21.33 -56.92
C LYS A 32 3.41 -20.23 -56.87
N GLY A 33 4.45 -20.39 -56.03
CA GLY A 33 5.62 -19.51 -56.02
C GLY A 33 6.93 -20.23 -55.66
N LYS A 34 7.72 -20.67 -56.66
CA LYS A 34 9.01 -21.39 -56.46
C LYS A 34 10.23 -20.56 -56.85
N ARG A 35 11.24 -20.50 -55.97
CA ARG A 35 12.70 -20.44 -56.28
C ARG A 35 13.44 -21.00 -55.05
N LYS A 36 14.20 -22.10 -55.14
CA LYS A 36 15.54 -22.30 -55.76
C LYS A 36 16.61 -21.44 -55.04
N ARG A 37 17.81 -21.96 -54.65
CA ARG A 37 18.46 -23.25 -54.99
C ARG A 37 19.66 -23.55 -54.04
N ARG A 38 19.91 -24.85 -53.78
CA ARG A 38 21.19 -25.61 -53.66
C ARG A 38 22.49 -25.00 -53.06
N LYS A 39 23.50 -25.77 -52.60
CA LYS A 39 23.62 -27.12 -51.96
C LYS A 39 25.12 -27.46 -51.83
N SER A 40 25.67 -27.59 -50.63
CA SER A 40 26.93 -28.31 -50.33
C SER A 40 27.20 -28.30 -48.81
N SER A 41 27.88 -29.24 -48.15
CA SER A 41 27.94 -30.71 -48.20
C SER A 41 29.24 -31.14 -47.48
N ALA A 42 29.16 -31.45 -46.19
CA ALA A 42 30.16 -32.22 -45.44
C ALA A 42 29.51 -32.80 -44.17
N SER A 43 29.99 -33.97 -43.74
CA SER A 43 29.47 -34.82 -42.65
C SER A 43 30.59 -35.79 -42.20
N PRO A 44 30.43 -36.60 -41.14
CA PRO A 44 30.00 -36.26 -39.78
C PRO A 44 30.89 -36.93 -38.69
N SER A 45 30.62 -36.65 -37.42
CA SER A 45 30.83 -37.56 -36.26
C SER A 45 29.87 -37.07 -35.15
N ALA A 46 29.01 -37.87 -34.48
CA ALA A 46 29.23 -39.13 -33.75
C ALA A 46 30.15 -38.91 -32.53
N ILE A 47 29.85 -39.35 -31.29
CA ILE A 47 28.94 -40.43 -30.83
C ILE A 47 27.95 -39.91 -29.75
N ALA A 48 26.88 -40.67 -29.46
CA ALA A 48 25.79 -40.31 -28.54
C ALA A 48 26.10 -40.52 -27.04
N SER A 49 25.24 -39.97 -26.17
CA SER A 49 25.22 -40.24 -24.72
C SER A 49 23.84 -40.73 -24.23
N GLN A 50 23.85 -41.94 -23.66
CA GLN A 50 22.81 -42.61 -22.88
C GLN A 50 23.54 -43.62 -21.97
N SER A 51 23.09 -44.00 -20.79
CA SER A 51 22.08 -43.45 -19.87
C SER A 51 22.39 -43.99 -18.46
N GLY A 52 21.97 -43.33 -17.38
CA GLY A 52 22.31 -43.73 -16.01
C GLY A 52 21.09 -43.87 -15.12
N ALA A 53 20.91 -45.03 -14.47
CA ALA A 53 19.82 -45.29 -13.54
C ALA A 53 20.23 -46.33 -12.46
N ALA A 54 19.86 -46.03 -11.21
CA ALA A 54 19.78 -46.91 -10.03
C ALA A 54 21.03 -47.69 -9.55
N GLY A 55 21.28 -47.64 -8.24
CA GLY A 55 22.27 -48.47 -7.52
C GLY A 55 22.32 -48.10 -6.04
N LEU A 56 22.00 -49.04 -5.13
CA LEU A 56 21.79 -48.79 -3.70
C LEU A 56 23.00 -49.14 -2.81
N ALA A 57 23.17 -48.35 -1.75
CA ALA A 57 23.63 -48.68 -0.38
C ALA A 57 24.95 -49.45 -0.12
N GLY A 58 25.74 -48.95 0.85
CA GLY A 58 26.83 -49.69 1.49
C GLY A 58 27.54 -48.95 2.65
N ARG A 59 27.60 -49.57 3.84
CA ARG A 59 28.50 -49.30 4.99
C ARG A 59 29.20 -50.63 5.31
N PRO A 60 30.51 -50.68 5.65
CA PRO A 60 31.06 -50.34 7.00
C PRO A 60 32.15 -49.24 6.93
N ALA A 61 32.75 -48.67 7.98
CA ALA A 61 33.10 -49.02 9.37
C ALA A 61 34.48 -49.71 9.56
N GLY A 62 35.29 -49.17 10.49
CA GLY A 62 36.69 -49.56 10.76
C GLY A 62 37.74 -48.81 9.90
N GLU A 63 38.99 -48.58 10.34
CA GLU A 63 39.57 -48.74 11.70
C GLU A 63 40.96 -48.03 11.83
N ASN A 64 41.42 -47.85 13.08
CA ASN A 64 42.81 -47.61 13.53
C ASN A 64 43.52 -46.24 13.37
N GLU A 65 44.29 -45.93 14.42
CA GLU A 65 45.11 -44.72 14.62
C GLU A 65 46.57 -44.95 14.16
N THR A 66 47.33 -43.88 13.88
CA THR A 66 48.76 -43.77 14.31
C THR A 66 49.34 -42.37 14.11
N GLU A 67 49.64 -41.67 15.20
CA GLU A 67 50.59 -40.54 15.28
C GLU A 67 51.99 -41.08 15.71
N PRO A 68 53.07 -40.28 15.89
CA PRO A 68 53.46 -39.02 15.23
C PRO A 68 54.95 -39.00 14.79
N ALA A 69 55.40 -37.93 14.11
CA ALA A 69 56.84 -37.63 13.95
C ALA A 69 57.17 -36.13 14.13
N ARG A 70 57.97 -35.81 15.16
CA ARG A 70 58.36 -34.43 15.53
C ARG A 70 59.65 -33.96 14.83
N LYS A 71 59.78 -32.66 14.50
CA LYS A 71 61.10 -31.99 14.41
C LYS A 71 61.12 -30.53 14.88
N ARG A 72 62.06 -30.30 15.81
CA ARG A 72 62.58 -29.08 16.49
C ARG A 72 62.59 -27.79 15.62
N LYS A 73 62.23 -26.58 16.10
CA LYS A 73 62.59 -25.79 17.33
C LYS A 73 63.84 -24.90 17.18
N ARG A 74 63.68 -23.56 17.18
CA ARG A 74 64.74 -22.56 17.50
C ARG A 74 64.14 -21.31 18.21
N ARG A 75 64.93 -20.57 19.01
CA ARG A 75 64.50 -19.44 19.89
C ARG A 75 65.39 -18.20 19.70
N ARG A 76 64.81 -17.00 19.87
CA ARG A 76 65.35 -15.73 20.46
C ARG A 76 64.12 -14.79 20.64
N ARG A 77 63.83 -14.06 21.74
CA ARG A 77 64.56 -13.15 22.66
C ARG A 77 65.00 -11.80 22.03
N SER A 78 64.85 -10.61 22.66
CA SER A 78 63.94 -10.12 23.76
C SER A 78 64.22 -8.64 24.19
N LYS A 79 63.26 -7.71 24.07
CA LYS A 79 63.00 -6.47 24.87
C LYS A 79 61.68 -5.82 24.35
N SER A 80 60.80 -5.07 25.03
CA SER A 80 60.53 -4.73 26.47
C SER A 80 60.81 -3.28 26.95
N ALA A 81 59.79 -2.40 26.88
CA ALA A 81 59.58 -1.16 27.67
C ALA A 81 58.05 -0.85 27.69
N LYS A 82 57.35 -0.81 28.85
CA LYS A 82 57.05 0.36 29.72
C LYS A 82 56.51 1.59 28.95
N GLN A 83 55.27 2.06 29.10
CA GLN A 83 54.37 2.23 30.27
C GLN A 83 54.82 3.33 31.26
N GLN A 84 54.00 4.39 31.38
CA GLN A 84 53.99 5.31 32.51
C GLN A 84 52.54 5.78 32.74
N ALA A 85 52.14 5.86 34.01
CA ALA A 85 50.85 6.40 34.45
C ALA A 85 51.08 7.05 35.83
N GLN A 86 50.27 8.06 36.18
CA GLN A 86 50.21 8.62 37.52
C GLN A 86 48.80 8.50 38.08
N ALA A 87 48.68 8.45 39.41
CA ALA A 87 47.48 8.05 40.12
C ALA A 87 47.00 9.15 41.08
N GLY A 88 45.73 9.04 41.50
CA GLY A 88 45.15 9.87 42.55
C GLY A 88 43.93 9.18 43.18
N SER A 89 44.12 8.70 44.42
CA SER A 89 43.15 8.60 45.55
C SER A 89 41.64 8.35 45.32
N ALA A 90 40.92 7.59 46.16
CA ALA A 90 41.28 6.69 47.28
C ALA A 90 40.01 5.95 47.79
N SER A 91 40.21 5.05 48.77
CA SER A 91 39.22 4.48 49.71
C SER A 91 38.03 3.65 49.18
N GLN A 92 37.96 2.41 49.68
CA GLN A 92 36.71 1.69 49.94
C GLN A 92 36.53 1.58 51.45
N SER A 93 35.29 1.64 51.95
CA SER A 93 34.93 1.07 53.25
C SER A 93 33.45 0.66 53.29
N SER A 94 33.21 -0.52 53.85
CA SER A 94 31.90 -1.16 54.06
C SER A 94 30.89 -0.34 54.86
N GLY A 95 29.60 -0.58 54.62
CA GLY A 95 28.51 -0.10 55.47
C GLY A 95 27.14 -0.59 55.00
N VAL A 96 26.61 -1.65 55.60
CA VAL A 96 25.20 -2.07 55.44
C VAL A 96 24.43 -1.58 56.66
N GLN A 97 23.33 -0.85 56.45
CA GLN A 97 22.27 -0.75 57.44
C GLN A 97 20.91 -0.53 56.78
N VAL A 98 19.90 -1.22 57.29
CA VAL A 98 18.49 -1.10 56.90
C VAL A 98 17.79 -0.26 57.97
N VAL A 99 17.01 0.72 57.55
CA VAL A 99 15.94 1.32 58.37
C VAL A 99 14.70 1.53 57.50
N ASP A 100 13.56 1.13 58.03
CA ASP A 100 12.23 1.36 57.47
C ASP A 100 11.55 2.51 58.25
N ALA A 101 10.87 3.42 57.55
CA ALA A 101 10.12 4.52 58.15
C ALA A 101 9.07 5.07 57.18
N SER A 102 7.81 4.76 57.49
CA SER A 102 6.60 5.15 56.76
C SER A 102 6.26 6.65 56.78
N LEU A 103 5.56 7.10 55.72
CA LEU A 103 4.53 8.15 55.71
C LEU A 103 4.91 9.62 56.03
N GLY A 104 4.48 10.53 55.14
CA GLY A 104 4.53 11.98 55.37
C GLY A 104 3.74 12.78 54.33
N GLU A 105 2.43 12.94 54.51
CA GLU A 105 1.66 13.93 53.74
C GLU A 105 2.16 15.36 54.01
N ARG A 106 2.22 16.22 52.99
CA ARG A 106 1.93 17.65 53.18
C ARG A 106 1.43 18.37 51.92
N LYS A 107 0.55 19.35 52.15
CA LYS A 107 -0.31 19.96 51.13
C LYS A 107 0.33 21.22 50.54
N GLY A 108 0.63 21.17 49.24
CA GLY A 108 0.28 22.15 48.20
C GLY A 108 0.62 23.65 48.34
N HIS A 109 0.86 24.29 47.21
CA HIS A 109 0.74 25.73 47.05
C HIS A 109 -0.07 26.08 45.79
N LYS A 110 -0.99 27.05 45.94
CA LYS A 110 -1.83 27.56 44.85
C LYS A 110 -1.15 28.75 44.17
N ARG A 111 -1.24 28.83 42.84
CA ARG A 111 -1.30 30.13 42.14
C ARG A 111 -2.23 30.00 40.92
N SER A 112 -2.91 31.09 40.57
CA SER A 112 -4.18 31.00 39.82
C SER A 112 -4.32 32.01 38.69
N LYS A 113 -5.01 31.57 37.63
CA LYS A 113 -5.79 32.38 36.67
C LYS A 113 -5.06 33.49 35.89
N LYS A 114 -5.04 33.33 34.57
CA LYS A 114 -5.85 34.19 33.68
C LYS A 114 -6.44 33.33 32.55
N ALA A 115 -7.60 33.70 32.04
CA ALA A 115 -8.36 32.94 31.04
C ALA A 115 -9.21 33.87 30.17
N LYS A 116 -9.31 33.56 28.87
CA LYS A 116 -10.25 34.03 27.82
C LYS A 116 -9.82 33.30 26.52
N HIS A 117 -10.66 32.87 25.57
CA HIS A 117 -12.13 32.86 25.46
C HIS A 117 -12.62 31.54 24.83
N ARG A 118 -13.90 31.20 25.02
CA ARG A 118 -14.54 30.00 24.42
C ARG A 118 -15.06 30.27 23.01
N ARG A 119 -14.94 29.28 22.11
CA ARG A 119 -16.01 28.84 21.18
C ARG A 119 -15.79 27.36 20.87
N GLY A 120 -16.87 26.59 20.75
CA GLY A 120 -16.81 25.15 20.48
C GLY A 120 -18.12 24.67 19.84
N LEU A 121 -18.08 23.49 19.23
CA LEU A 121 -19.24 22.78 18.70
C LEU A 121 -19.16 21.31 19.12
N GLN A 122 -20.32 20.68 19.25
CA GLN A 122 -20.47 19.38 19.90
C GLN A 122 -20.39 18.22 18.89
N GLY A 123 -19.71 17.14 19.26
CA GLY A 123 -19.90 15.81 18.68
C GLY A 123 -20.41 14.87 19.78
N ARG A 124 -21.59 14.27 19.58
CA ARG A 124 -22.12 13.23 20.49
C ARG A 124 -21.48 11.87 20.16
N PRO A 125 -21.07 11.08 21.15
CA PRO A 125 -20.85 9.65 20.96
C PRO A 125 -22.18 8.95 20.58
N LEU A 126 -22.11 7.92 19.75
CA LEU A 126 -23.21 6.98 19.52
C LEU A 126 -22.97 5.74 20.39
N THR A 127 -23.84 5.53 21.37
CA THR A 127 -23.88 4.29 22.15
C THR A 127 -24.96 3.36 21.58
N SER A 128 -24.64 2.08 21.42
CA SER A 128 -25.60 1.04 21.05
C SER A 128 -26.65 0.86 22.14
N GLY A 129 -27.93 1.04 21.78
CA GLY A 129 -29.08 0.70 22.62
C GLY A 129 -29.80 -0.53 22.05
N GLU A 130 -30.17 -1.44 22.94
CA GLU A 130 -30.85 -2.70 22.59
C GLU A 130 -32.32 -2.46 22.18
N ARG A 131 -32.94 -3.47 21.55
CA ARG A 131 -34.36 -3.44 21.13
C ARG A 131 -35.15 -4.54 21.80
N GLN A 132 -36.26 -4.18 22.46
CA GLN A 132 -37.62 -4.80 22.41
C GLN A 132 -38.46 -4.39 23.63
N PRO A 133 -39.80 -4.56 23.62
CA PRO A 133 -40.75 -4.52 22.50
C PRO A 133 -41.87 -3.47 22.75
N ALA A 134 -42.94 -3.48 21.96
CA ALA A 134 -44.02 -2.48 22.00
C ALA A 134 -45.20 -2.85 22.94
N GLN A 135 -46.00 -1.84 23.33
CA GLN A 135 -47.37 -2.00 23.84
C GLN A 135 -48.32 -0.99 23.18
N GLN A 136 -49.63 -1.27 23.26
CA GLN A 136 -50.72 -0.56 22.57
C GLN A 136 -51.50 0.39 23.51
N ARG A 137 -52.57 1.00 22.95
CA ARG A 137 -53.58 1.93 23.52
C ARG A 137 -53.24 3.41 23.29
N GLY A 138 -54.21 4.29 23.02
CA GLY A 138 -55.66 4.09 22.87
C GLY A 138 -56.29 5.21 22.01
N ALA A 139 -57.59 5.11 21.73
CA ALA A 139 -58.32 6.10 20.95
C ALA A 139 -58.92 7.22 21.83
N ASP A 140 -59.10 8.40 21.24
CA ASP A 140 -60.38 9.14 21.14
C ASP A 140 -60.12 10.42 20.33
N GLY A 141 -60.95 10.75 19.32
CA GLY A 141 -62.04 11.73 19.45
C GLY A 141 -61.58 13.09 18.91
N GLY A 142 -62.19 13.76 17.94
CA GLY A 142 -63.58 13.76 17.46
C GLY A 142 -64.08 15.21 17.53
N GLY A 143 -64.42 15.89 16.42
CA GLY A 143 -64.50 17.36 16.51
C GLY A 143 -64.87 18.22 15.31
N ASN A 144 -65.79 17.79 14.45
CA ASN A 144 -66.66 18.66 13.64
C ASN A 144 -66.03 19.62 12.59
N ALA A 145 -66.86 20.21 11.72
CA ALA A 145 -66.46 21.08 10.62
C ALA A 145 -67.16 22.45 10.67
N ARG A 146 -66.63 23.44 9.94
CA ARG A 146 -67.47 24.45 9.27
C ARG A 146 -66.78 25.15 8.12
N GLN A 147 -67.50 25.25 7.00
CA GLN A 147 -67.23 26.24 5.95
C GLN A 147 -67.83 27.60 6.36
N THR A 148 -67.28 28.68 5.83
CA THR A 148 -67.99 29.96 5.65
C THR A 148 -67.64 30.54 4.29
N SER A 149 -68.61 31.17 3.63
CA SER A 149 -68.51 31.71 2.27
C SER A 149 -69.05 33.14 2.21
N ALA A 150 -68.44 34.00 1.38
CA ALA A 150 -68.99 35.27 0.86
C ALA A 150 -67.96 35.97 -0.07
N ALA A 151 -68.28 36.99 -0.88
CA ALA A 151 -69.35 37.15 -1.91
C ALA A 151 -69.23 38.55 -2.57
N GLY A 152 -69.45 38.67 -3.88
CA GLY A 152 -69.39 39.94 -4.65
C GLY A 152 -67.95 40.49 -4.86
N GLY A 153 -67.64 41.40 -5.78
CA GLY A 153 -68.42 42.16 -6.79
C GLY A 153 -67.82 43.58 -6.91
N GLY A 154 -67.68 44.29 -8.03
CA GLY A 154 -67.96 44.04 -9.45
C GLY A 154 -67.59 45.32 -10.28
N GLN A 155 -67.63 45.23 -11.63
CA GLN A 155 -67.55 46.34 -12.62
C GLN A 155 -66.28 47.24 -12.73
N ALA A 156 -65.53 47.00 -13.81
CA ALA A 156 -65.23 47.92 -14.94
C ALA A 156 -64.57 49.31 -14.74
N GLY A 157 -63.50 49.55 -15.52
CA GLY A 157 -63.53 50.66 -16.50
C GLY A 157 -62.42 51.74 -16.49
N ALA A 158 -61.23 51.47 -17.05
CA ALA A 158 -60.38 52.48 -17.73
C ALA A 158 -59.25 51.84 -18.55
N GLN A 159 -58.89 52.43 -19.69
CA GLN A 159 -57.57 52.25 -20.33
C GLN A 159 -56.72 53.51 -20.09
N PRO A 160 -55.39 53.37 -20.04
CA PRO A 160 -54.58 54.16 -20.96
C PRO A 160 -53.60 53.30 -21.79
N ARG A 161 -53.08 53.87 -22.88
CA ARG A 161 -52.17 53.19 -23.83
C ARG A 161 -50.69 53.34 -23.44
N SER A 162 -49.89 52.36 -23.87
CA SER A 162 -48.45 52.44 -24.22
C SER A 162 -47.49 53.14 -23.25
N GLY A 163 -46.57 52.38 -22.61
CA GLY A 163 -45.57 52.99 -21.72
C GLY A 163 -44.25 52.25 -21.47
N ASN A 164 -44.16 50.91 -21.56
CA ASN A 164 -42.86 50.23 -21.51
C ASN A 164 -42.90 48.76 -21.95
N ARG A 165 -41.85 48.29 -22.65
CA ARG A 165 -41.54 46.85 -22.75
C ARG A 165 -40.65 46.48 -21.56
N GLY A 166 -41.26 46.32 -20.38
CA GLY A 166 -40.55 45.76 -19.24
C GLY A 166 -40.07 44.35 -19.57
N GLU A 167 -38.76 44.11 -19.44
CA GLU A 167 -38.21 42.77 -19.59
C GLU A 167 -38.83 41.87 -18.52
N GLN A 168 -39.45 40.76 -18.95
CA GLN A 168 -39.86 39.73 -18.00
C GLN A 168 -38.61 39.24 -17.26
N PRO A 169 -38.57 39.25 -15.92
CA PRO A 169 -37.42 38.76 -15.19
C PRO A 169 -37.27 37.27 -15.50
N ARG A 170 -36.28 36.94 -16.34
CA ARG A 170 -35.96 35.55 -16.67
C ARG A 170 -35.72 34.82 -15.35
N ALA A 171 -36.52 33.78 -15.10
CA ALA A 171 -36.31 32.90 -13.97
C ALA A 171 -34.83 32.50 -13.91
N PRO A 172 -34.17 32.59 -12.74
CA PRO A 172 -32.73 32.38 -12.66
C PRO A 172 -32.40 31.02 -13.25
N TYR A 173 -31.46 31.00 -14.20
CA TYR A 173 -30.99 29.76 -14.80
C TYR A 173 -30.28 28.94 -13.72
N ILE A 174 -31.05 28.09 -13.04
CA ILE A 174 -30.52 27.00 -12.23
C ILE A 174 -29.86 26.07 -13.25
N ALA A 175 -28.56 26.28 -13.45
CA ALA A 175 -27.73 25.34 -14.18
C ALA A 175 -27.95 23.96 -13.54
N ALA A 176 -28.42 23.00 -14.33
CA ALA A 176 -28.63 21.64 -13.86
C ALA A 176 -27.33 21.18 -13.20
N SER A 177 -27.39 20.85 -11.90
CA SER A 177 -26.21 20.54 -11.11
C SER A 177 -25.39 19.48 -11.83
N GLU A 178 -24.10 19.76 -12.07
CA GLU A 178 -23.22 18.82 -12.76
C GLU A 178 -23.37 17.43 -12.12
N PRO A 179 -23.63 16.36 -12.92
CA PRO A 179 -23.91 15.05 -12.37
C PRO A 179 -22.75 14.65 -11.44
N PRO A 180 -23.04 14.15 -10.23
CA PRO A 180 -22.03 13.97 -9.20
C PRO A 180 -20.89 13.09 -9.74
N ALA A 181 -19.66 13.64 -9.71
CA ALA A 181 -18.53 13.02 -10.40
C ALA A 181 -18.37 11.54 -10.00
N PRO A 182 -18.04 10.64 -10.96
CA PRO A 182 -18.20 9.20 -10.79
C PRO A 182 -17.38 8.63 -9.63
N LEU A 183 -17.94 7.64 -8.94
CA LEU A 183 -17.26 6.91 -7.88
C LEU A 183 -16.40 5.79 -8.46
N TYR A 184 -15.22 5.62 -7.88
CA TYR A 184 -14.26 4.55 -8.16
C TYR A 184 -14.01 3.75 -6.88
N ALA A 185 -13.68 2.48 -7.01
CA ALA A 185 -13.36 1.64 -5.86
C ALA A 185 -12.08 0.81 -6.07
N ALA A 186 -11.19 0.79 -5.09
CA ALA A 186 -10.03 -0.08 -5.05
C ALA A 186 -10.03 -0.91 -3.77
N LEU A 187 -9.84 -2.23 -3.90
CA LEU A 187 -9.76 -3.18 -2.79
C LEU A 187 -8.41 -3.89 -2.82
N ASP A 188 -7.68 -3.90 -1.70
CA ASP A 188 -6.50 -4.76 -1.48
C ASP A 188 -6.82 -5.88 -0.49
N LEU A 189 -6.53 -7.12 -0.90
CA LEU A 189 -6.49 -8.30 -0.05
C LEU A 189 -5.02 -8.78 0.05
N GLY A 190 -4.30 -8.16 0.99
CA GLY A 190 -2.91 -8.52 1.30
C GLY A 190 -2.81 -9.51 2.45
N THR A 191 -1.60 -10.07 2.65
CA THR A 191 -1.29 -11.11 3.64
C THR A 191 -1.81 -10.85 5.06
N ASN A 192 -1.87 -9.58 5.51
CA ASN A 192 -2.33 -9.22 6.84
C ASN A 192 -3.71 -8.54 6.86
N ASN A 193 -4.06 -7.79 5.82
CA ASN A 193 -5.14 -6.81 5.83
C ASN A 193 -6.03 -6.96 4.58
N CYS A 194 -7.35 -6.98 4.77
CA CYS A 194 -8.31 -6.66 3.71
C CYS A 194 -8.70 -5.18 3.87
N ARG A 195 -8.69 -4.41 2.77
CA ARG A 195 -9.07 -2.99 2.78
C ARG A 195 -9.80 -2.61 1.50
N LEU A 196 -10.72 -1.66 1.60
CA LEU A 196 -11.48 -1.07 0.48
C LEU A 196 -11.45 0.45 0.60
N LEU A 197 -11.27 1.14 -0.52
CA LEU A 197 -11.34 2.59 -0.62
C LEU A 197 -12.24 2.99 -1.79
N ILE A 198 -13.33 3.70 -1.50
CA ILE A 198 -14.25 4.27 -2.48
C ILE A 198 -14.01 5.78 -2.54
N ALA A 199 -13.74 6.30 -3.74
CA ALA A 199 -13.31 7.69 -3.92
C ALA A 199 -13.91 8.35 -5.16
N GLN A 200 -13.92 9.68 -5.14
CA GLN A 200 -14.43 10.56 -6.19
C GLN A 200 -13.30 11.47 -6.70
N PRO A 201 -13.05 11.60 -8.01
CA PRO A 201 -12.05 12.53 -8.54
C PRO A 201 -12.42 13.99 -8.21
N THR A 202 -11.41 14.84 -8.02
CA THR A 202 -11.59 16.26 -7.67
C THR A 202 -10.72 17.17 -8.55
N ARG A 203 -9.62 17.73 -8.02
CA ARG A 203 -8.62 18.46 -8.81
C ARG A 203 -7.72 17.48 -9.57
N PRO A 204 -6.97 17.90 -10.61
CA PRO A 204 -6.06 17.02 -11.33
C PRO A 204 -5.08 16.28 -10.41
N GLY A 205 -5.05 14.95 -10.51
CA GLY A 205 -4.23 14.08 -9.64
C GLY A 205 -4.71 13.98 -8.19
N GLN A 206 -5.95 14.39 -7.88
CA GLN A 206 -6.52 14.36 -6.54
C GLN A 206 -7.93 13.75 -6.54
N PHE A 207 -8.25 13.02 -5.47
CA PHE A 207 -9.58 12.48 -5.19
C PHE A 207 -9.98 12.72 -3.73
N ARG A 208 -11.29 12.69 -3.46
CA ARG A 208 -11.89 12.68 -2.14
C ARG A 208 -12.33 11.26 -1.80
N VAL A 209 -11.93 10.76 -0.63
CA VAL A 209 -12.46 9.51 -0.09
C VAL A 209 -13.94 9.71 0.30
N VAL A 210 -14.79 8.78 -0.11
CA VAL A 210 -16.25 8.77 0.10
C VAL A 210 -16.65 7.65 1.07
N ASP A 211 -15.97 6.50 1.00
CA ASP A 211 -16.05 5.44 2.01
C ASP A 211 -14.71 4.70 2.10
N ALA A 212 -14.45 4.10 3.25
CA ALA A 212 -13.30 3.23 3.48
C ALA A 212 -13.70 2.03 4.35
N PHE A 213 -12.90 0.98 4.27
CA PHE A 213 -12.93 -0.17 5.16
C PHE A 213 -11.52 -0.74 5.28
N SER A 214 -11.18 -1.25 6.47
CA SER A 214 -9.93 -1.94 6.74
C SER A 214 -10.20 -2.92 7.88
N ARG A 215 -9.88 -4.19 7.68
CA ARG A 215 -9.95 -5.25 8.70
C ARG A 215 -8.67 -6.07 8.64
N ILE A 216 -8.08 -6.34 9.79
CA ILE A 216 -6.99 -7.31 9.91
C ILE A 216 -7.60 -8.70 9.74
N VAL A 217 -7.05 -9.48 8.82
CA VAL A 217 -7.55 -10.82 8.46
C VAL A 217 -6.50 -11.90 8.63
N ARG A 218 -5.20 -11.54 8.64
CA ARG A 218 -4.06 -12.47 8.70
C ARG A 218 -4.21 -13.64 7.70
N LEU A 219 -4.48 -13.32 6.44
CA LEU A 219 -4.77 -14.29 5.38
C LEU A 219 -3.64 -15.29 5.16
N GLY A 220 -2.38 -14.86 5.29
CA GLY A 220 -1.21 -15.71 5.13
C GLY A 220 -0.51 -16.04 6.44
N GLU A 221 -1.22 -16.16 7.57
CA GLU A 221 -0.66 -16.78 8.77
C GLU A 221 -0.40 -18.28 8.54
N GLY A 222 0.72 -18.80 9.04
CA GLY A 222 1.15 -20.19 8.86
C GLY A 222 1.56 -20.56 7.42
N LEU A 223 1.25 -19.74 6.42
CA LEU A 223 1.48 -19.99 5.00
C LEU A 223 2.95 -20.35 4.68
N GLY A 224 3.91 -19.73 5.36
CA GLY A 224 5.33 -20.02 5.19
C GLY A 224 5.78 -21.41 5.66
N ALA A 225 4.95 -22.10 6.46
CA ALA A 225 5.18 -23.46 6.94
C ALA A 225 4.28 -24.50 6.27
N SER A 226 3.08 -24.11 5.83
CA SER A 226 2.07 -25.01 5.25
C SER A 226 2.03 -25.03 3.71
N GLY A 227 2.51 -23.97 3.05
CA GLY A 227 2.28 -23.74 1.61
C GLY A 227 0.83 -23.38 1.24
N ARG A 228 -0.07 -23.28 2.23
CA ARG A 228 -1.52 -23.20 2.04
C ARG A 228 -2.18 -22.20 2.99
N LEU A 229 -3.21 -21.49 2.50
CA LEU A 229 -4.10 -20.69 3.33
C LEU A 229 -4.90 -21.61 4.25
N SER A 230 -4.96 -21.32 5.54
CA SER A 230 -5.80 -22.03 6.52
C SER A 230 -7.27 -21.64 6.39
N ASP A 231 -8.18 -22.56 6.73
CA ASP A 231 -9.62 -22.35 6.61
C ASP A 231 -10.11 -21.18 7.48
N GLU A 232 -9.55 -20.98 8.67
CA GLU A 232 -9.84 -19.86 9.57
C GLU A 232 -9.43 -18.51 8.97
N ALA A 233 -8.31 -18.48 8.23
CA ALA A 233 -7.79 -17.27 7.60
C ALA A 233 -8.60 -16.91 6.34
N MET A 234 -9.00 -17.93 5.57
CA MET A 234 -9.93 -17.79 4.45
C MET A 234 -11.31 -17.30 4.93
N GLU A 235 -11.85 -17.86 6.02
CA GLU A 235 -13.15 -17.46 6.59
C GLU A 235 -13.15 -15.99 7.03
N ARG A 236 -12.15 -15.57 7.81
CA ARG A 236 -12.01 -14.16 8.24
C ARG A 236 -11.86 -13.19 7.07
N ALA A 237 -11.22 -13.63 5.98
CA ALA A 237 -11.11 -12.86 4.76
C ALA A 237 -12.44 -12.78 4.00
N VAL A 238 -13.15 -13.89 3.81
CA VAL A 238 -14.49 -13.93 3.21
C VAL A 238 -15.48 -13.03 3.97
N GLU A 239 -15.48 -13.07 5.30
CA GLU A 239 -16.31 -12.19 6.14
C GLU A 239 -15.91 -10.71 6.07
N ALA A 240 -14.63 -10.39 5.81
CA ALA A 240 -14.21 -9.03 5.49
C ALA A 240 -14.72 -8.60 4.09
N LEU A 241 -14.71 -9.52 3.13
CA LEU A 241 -15.10 -9.27 1.73
C LEU A 241 -16.62 -9.14 1.56
N LYS A 242 -17.46 -9.84 2.35
CA LYS A 242 -18.92 -9.62 2.41
C LYS A 242 -19.28 -8.18 2.83
N ILE A 243 -18.50 -7.59 3.74
CA ILE A 243 -18.64 -6.17 4.13
C ILE A 243 -18.22 -5.24 2.98
N CYS A 244 -17.15 -5.57 2.26
CA CYS A 244 -16.73 -4.85 1.06
C CYS A 244 -17.79 -4.90 -0.05
N ALA A 245 -18.35 -6.07 -0.35
CA ALA A 245 -19.42 -6.26 -1.33
C ALA A 245 -20.65 -5.42 -0.98
N SER A 246 -21.06 -5.42 0.29
CA SER A 246 -22.15 -4.57 0.79
C SER A 246 -21.88 -3.08 0.59
N LYS A 247 -20.64 -2.61 0.83
CA LYS A 247 -20.22 -1.21 0.61
C LYS A 247 -20.14 -0.82 -0.87
N LEU A 248 -19.88 -1.78 -1.76
CA LEU A 248 -19.87 -1.58 -3.22
C LEU A 248 -21.30 -1.54 -3.77
N GLY A 249 -22.12 -2.55 -3.47
CA GLY A 249 -23.51 -2.67 -3.96
C GLY A 249 -24.43 -1.54 -3.49
N ALA A 250 -24.14 -0.91 -2.35
CA ALA A 250 -24.85 0.27 -1.88
C ALA A 250 -24.61 1.56 -2.71
N ARG A 251 -23.81 1.51 -3.80
CA ARG A 251 -23.36 2.71 -4.55
C ARG A 251 -23.22 2.44 -6.05
N THR A 252 -23.52 3.47 -6.86
CA THR A 252 -23.20 3.45 -8.30
C THR A 252 -21.70 3.69 -8.52
N ILE A 253 -20.92 2.62 -8.48
CA ILE A 253 -19.49 2.63 -8.83
C ILE A 253 -19.34 2.61 -10.36
N ARG A 254 -18.55 3.53 -10.92
CA ARG A 254 -18.25 3.58 -12.37
C ARG A 254 -17.25 2.48 -12.77
N ARG A 255 -16.21 2.29 -11.96
CA ARG A 255 -15.15 1.30 -12.19
C ARG A 255 -14.53 0.88 -10.86
N SER A 256 -14.30 -0.42 -10.71
CA SER A 256 -13.59 -1.02 -9.59
C SER A 256 -12.40 -1.84 -10.08
N ARG A 257 -11.39 -2.01 -9.22
CA ARG A 257 -10.43 -3.12 -9.28
C ARG A 257 -10.24 -3.69 -7.88
N LEU A 258 -10.30 -5.01 -7.78
CA LEU A 258 -10.23 -5.76 -6.53
C LEU A 258 -9.07 -6.73 -6.68
N ILE A 259 -8.02 -6.57 -5.87
CA ILE A 259 -6.76 -7.30 -6.05
C ILE A 259 -6.44 -8.18 -4.83
N ALA A 260 -5.83 -9.33 -5.08
CA ALA A 260 -5.15 -10.14 -4.08
C ALA A 260 -3.64 -10.12 -4.35
N THR A 261 -2.82 -10.22 -3.29
CA THR A 261 -1.35 -10.12 -3.40
C THR A 261 -0.63 -11.33 -2.80
N GLU A 262 0.58 -11.17 -2.23
CA GLU A 262 1.55 -12.26 -1.99
C GLU A 262 0.96 -13.51 -1.30
N ALA A 263 0.02 -13.38 -0.36
CA ALA A 263 -0.59 -14.55 0.29
C ALA A 263 -1.40 -15.43 -0.68
N ALA A 264 -2.26 -14.85 -1.50
CA ALA A 264 -2.99 -15.62 -2.52
C ALA A 264 -2.06 -16.09 -3.63
N ARG A 265 -1.06 -15.28 -3.99
CA ARG A 265 -0.06 -15.55 -5.03
C ARG A 265 0.91 -16.70 -4.69
N ALA A 266 1.19 -16.92 -3.40
CA ALA A 266 2.15 -17.92 -2.94
C ALA A 266 1.51 -19.23 -2.44
N ALA A 267 0.20 -19.25 -2.20
CA ALA A 267 -0.51 -20.43 -1.67
C ALA A 267 -1.00 -21.38 -2.76
N GLU A 268 -0.83 -22.69 -2.55
CA GLU A 268 -1.33 -23.73 -3.46
C GLU A 268 -2.86 -23.67 -3.69
N ASN A 269 -3.60 -23.20 -2.69
CA ASN A 269 -5.06 -23.03 -2.73
C ASN A 269 -5.50 -21.58 -3.01
N GLY A 270 -4.61 -20.70 -3.46
CA GLY A 270 -4.91 -19.29 -3.74
C GLY A 270 -6.05 -19.07 -4.74
N GLU A 271 -6.00 -19.74 -5.89
CA GLU A 271 -7.06 -19.64 -6.92
C GLU A 271 -8.41 -20.17 -6.42
N SER A 272 -8.41 -21.34 -5.76
CA SER A 272 -9.64 -21.94 -5.21
C SER A 272 -10.26 -21.09 -4.09
N PHE A 273 -9.44 -20.38 -3.32
CA PHE A 273 -9.91 -19.36 -2.38
C PHE A 273 -10.55 -18.15 -3.09
N LEU A 274 -10.03 -17.73 -4.25
CA LEU A 274 -10.64 -16.69 -5.07
C LEU A 274 -11.97 -17.14 -5.71
N GLU A 275 -12.07 -18.38 -6.18
CA GLU A 275 -13.35 -19.00 -6.62
C GLU A 275 -14.39 -19.00 -5.49
N ARG A 276 -13.96 -19.36 -4.26
CA ARG A 276 -14.79 -19.28 -3.05
C ARG A 276 -15.24 -17.85 -2.77
N VAL A 277 -14.33 -16.87 -2.83
CA VAL A 277 -14.68 -15.44 -2.66
C VAL A 277 -15.70 -14.98 -3.70
N ALA A 278 -15.50 -15.31 -4.98
CA ALA A 278 -16.42 -14.92 -6.05
C ALA A 278 -17.82 -15.51 -5.83
N SER A 279 -17.92 -16.79 -5.46
CA SER A 279 -19.20 -17.47 -5.21
C SER A 279 -19.93 -16.99 -3.94
N GLU A 280 -19.23 -16.70 -2.85
CA GLU A 280 -19.84 -16.22 -1.60
C GLU A 280 -20.13 -14.72 -1.54
N THR A 281 -19.43 -13.90 -2.33
CA THR A 281 -19.48 -12.42 -2.20
C THR A 281 -19.86 -11.69 -3.49
N GLY A 282 -19.82 -12.36 -4.64
CA GLY A 282 -19.96 -11.72 -5.96
C GLY A 282 -18.79 -10.82 -6.33
N LEU A 283 -17.66 -10.88 -5.61
CA LEU A 283 -16.46 -10.09 -5.89
C LEU A 283 -15.44 -10.92 -6.69
N ASP A 284 -15.24 -10.50 -7.94
CA ASP A 284 -14.18 -10.99 -8.81
C ASP A 284 -12.85 -10.29 -8.42
N LEU A 285 -11.87 -11.07 -7.96
CA LEU A 285 -10.56 -10.59 -7.47
C LEU A 285 -9.44 -11.13 -8.38
N GLU A 286 -8.53 -10.26 -8.80
CA GLU A 286 -7.36 -10.64 -9.60
C GLU A 286 -6.10 -10.78 -8.72
N ILE A 287 -5.35 -11.87 -8.87
CA ILE A 287 -3.99 -11.97 -8.29
C ILE A 287 -3.04 -11.12 -9.14
N ILE A 288 -2.51 -10.03 -8.58
CA ILE A 288 -1.53 -9.20 -9.30
C ILE A 288 -0.11 -9.75 -9.16
N ASN A 289 0.76 -9.47 -10.14
CA ASN A 289 2.18 -9.81 -10.06
C ASN A 289 3.00 -8.73 -9.33
N ARG A 290 4.23 -9.10 -8.93
CA ARG A 290 5.15 -8.26 -8.14
C ARG A 290 5.53 -6.94 -8.84
N GLU A 291 5.74 -6.93 -10.16
CA GLU A 291 5.97 -5.69 -10.92
C GLU A 291 4.76 -4.76 -10.84
N THR A 292 3.53 -5.28 -10.94
CA THR A 292 2.30 -4.48 -10.83
C THR A 292 2.14 -3.91 -9.42
N GLU A 293 2.45 -4.69 -8.38
CA GLU A 293 2.38 -4.27 -6.97
C GLU A 293 3.32 -3.09 -6.70
N ALA A 294 4.61 -3.23 -7.05
CA ALA A 294 5.61 -2.18 -6.95
C ALA A 294 5.21 -0.91 -7.75
N ARG A 295 4.70 -1.06 -8.98
CA ARG A 295 4.28 0.08 -9.82
C ARG A 295 3.05 0.80 -9.25
N LEU A 296 2.10 0.07 -8.65
CA LEU A 296 0.92 0.66 -8.00
C LEU A 296 1.29 1.42 -6.72
N ALA A 297 2.21 0.90 -5.90
CA ALA A 297 2.74 1.61 -4.74
C ALA A 297 3.36 2.97 -5.14
N VAL A 298 4.15 2.99 -6.22
CA VAL A 298 4.72 4.22 -6.80
C VAL A 298 3.64 5.16 -7.37
N SER A 299 2.62 4.65 -8.07
CA SER A 299 1.47 5.46 -8.52
C SER A 299 0.76 6.13 -7.34
N GLY A 300 0.48 5.39 -6.25
CA GLY A 300 -0.21 5.89 -5.06
C GLY A 300 0.56 6.97 -4.29
N CYS A 301 1.89 6.84 -4.21
CA CYS A 301 2.76 7.83 -3.56
C CYS A 301 3.09 9.06 -4.41
N SER A 302 2.71 9.09 -5.69
CA SER A 302 3.16 10.09 -6.68
C SER A 302 2.97 11.57 -6.27
N SER A 303 1.99 11.86 -5.42
CA SER A 303 1.68 13.20 -4.89
C SER A 303 2.52 13.63 -3.67
N LEU A 304 3.39 12.75 -3.16
CA LEU A 304 4.29 12.99 -2.02
C LEU A 304 5.75 13.26 -2.44
N VAL A 305 6.01 13.29 -3.75
CA VAL A 305 7.31 13.61 -4.33
C VAL A 305 7.36 15.11 -4.65
N ASP A 306 8.25 15.84 -3.95
CA ASP A 306 8.43 17.28 -4.16
C ASP A 306 9.15 17.56 -5.51
N ARG A 307 9.00 18.76 -6.08
CA ARG A 307 9.48 19.08 -7.45
C ARG A 307 11.00 19.10 -7.58
N GLU A 308 11.68 19.37 -6.49
CA GLU A 308 13.13 19.47 -6.37
C GLU A 308 13.78 18.07 -6.30
N THR A 309 12.97 17.03 -6.07
CA THR A 309 13.41 15.64 -5.97
C THR A 309 14.04 15.15 -7.27
N ARG A 310 15.21 14.52 -7.15
CA ARG A 310 15.94 13.90 -8.26
C ARG A 310 15.81 12.39 -8.26
N SER A 311 15.90 11.79 -7.07
CA SER A 311 15.87 10.35 -6.87
C SER A 311 15.05 10.00 -5.62
N VAL A 312 14.37 8.85 -5.66
CA VAL A 312 13.65 8.29 -4.50
C VAL A 312 13.89 6.79 -4.46
N VAL A 313 14.13 6.25 -3.27
CA VAL A 313 13.87 4.82 -3.02
C VAL A 313 12.52 4.75 -2.30
N LEU A 314 11.53 4.21 -3.01
CA LEU A 314 10.21 3.95 -2.46
C LEU A 314 10.14 2.50 -2.02
N PHE A 315 9.49 2.24 -0.88
CA PHE A 315 9.21 0.87 -0.44
C PHE A 315 7.82 0.72 0.20
N ASP A 316 7.18 -0.41 -0.08
CA ASP A 316 5.99 -0.89 0.62
C ASP A 316 6.43 -2.06 1.51
N ILE A 317 6.12 -2.01 2.81
CA ILE A 317 6.39 -3.13 3.74
C ILE A 317 5.07 -3.85 3.96
N GLY A 318 4.86 -4.91 3.19
CA GLY A 318 3.68 -5.76 3.21
C GLY A 318 3.69 -6.76 4.37
N GLY A 319 2.73 -7.70 4.32
CA GLY A 319 2.68 -8.80 5.28
C GLY A 319 3.53 -10.00 4.87
N GLY A 320 3.49 -10.38 3.58
CA GLY A 320 4.23 -11.52 3.03
C GLY A 320 5.47 -11.12 2.24
N SER A 321 5.38 -10.02 1.48
CA SER A 321 6.44 -9.42 0.65
C SER A 321 6.75 -7.98 1.08
N SER A 322 7.83 -7.43 0.52
CA SER A 322 8.15 -6.00 0.59
C SER A 322 8.69 -5.52 -0.76
N GLU A 323 7.95 -4.65 -1.44
CA GLU A 323 8.28 -4.10 -2.75
C GLU A 323 9.17 -2.86 -2.62
N ILE A 324 10.21 -2.75 -3.47
CA ILE A 324 11.18 -1.66 -3.45
C ILE A 324 11.38 -1.15 -4.88
N ALA A 325 11.34 0.18 -5.06
CA ALA A 325 11.47 0.84 -6.36
C ALA A 325 12.44 2.03 -6.31
N VAL A 326 13.48 1.99 -7.16
CA VAL A 326 14.47 3.06 -7.35
C VAL A 326 14.00 3.98 -8.48
N ILE A 327 13.58 5.19 -8.14
CA ILE A 327 12.96 6.15 -9.04
C ILE A 327 13.96 7.27 -9.34
N ARG A 328 14.16 7.61 -10.63
CA ARG A 328 14.97 8.76 -11.08
C ARG A 328 14.14 9.71 -11.95
N ILE A 329 13.92 10.92 -11.44
CA ILE A 329 12.98 11.90 -12.00
C ILE A 329 13.69 12.83 -13.00
N GLY A 330 14.99 13.09 -12.80
CA GLY A 330 15.74 14.09 -13.55
C GLY A 330 15.85 13.89 -15.07
N ASP A 331 15.63 12.66 -15.55
CA ASP A 331 16.02 12.22 -16.89
C ASP A 331 14.84 12.11 -17.90
N SER A 332 13.58 12.34 -17.47
CA SER A 332 12.39 12.01 -18.28
C SER A 332 11.25 13.04 -18.15
N ARG A 333 10.41 13.12 -19.19
CA ARG A 333 9.23 14.03 -19.29
C ARG A 333 7.89 13.36 -18.94
N SER A 334 7.90 12.23 -18.21
CA SER A 334 6.65 11.54 -17.87
C SER A 334 5.87 12.24 -16.74
N ASN A 335 4.55 12.35 -16.89
CA ASN A 335 3.68 12.82 -15.81
C ASN A 335 3.25 11.70 -14.84
N ARG A 336 3.55 10.42 -15.13
CA ARG A 336 3.29 9.27 -14.24
C ARG A 336 4.59 8.84 -13.57
N LEU A 337 4.65 8.91 -12.23
CA LEU A 337 5.87 8.60 -11.46
C LEU A 337 6.36 7.16 -11.70
N ALA A 338 5.46 6.19 -11.87
CA ALA A 338 5.82 4.79 -12.14
C ALA A 338 6.59 4.56 -13.46
N ASN A 339 6.66 5.56 -14.34
CA ASN A 339 7.48 5.53 -15.56
C ASN A 339 8.91 6.06 -15.35
N HIS A 340 9.25 6.51 -14.13
CA HIS A 340 10.58 6.92 -13.69
C HIS A 340 11.27 5.86 -12.83
N ILE A 341 10.62 4.71 -12.62
CA ILE A 341 11.23 3.53 -11.96
C ILE A 341 12.36 3.04 -12.89
N THR A 342 13.57 3.01 -12.36
CA THR A 342 14.77 2.54 -13.06
C THR A 342 15.13 1.10 -12.67
N HIS A 343 14.91 0.74 -11.40
CA HIS A 343 15.15 -0.59 -10.85
C HIS A 343 14.01 -0.88 -9.86
N TRP A 344 13.58 -2.13 -9.75
CA TRP A 344 12.65 -2.57 -8.71
C TRP A 344 12.95 -4.01 -8.29
N THR A 345 12.53 -4.38 -7.08
CA THR A 345 12.51 -5.76 -6.57
C THR A 345 11.30 -5.94 -5.65
N SER A 346 10.99 -7.19 -5.31
CA SER A 346 9.91 -7.58 -4.40
C SER A 346 10.41 -8.71 -3.53
N LEU A 347 10.95 -8.36 -2.36
CA LEU A 347 11.53 -9.34 -1.47
C LEU A 347 10.43 -10.30 -0.96
N PRO A 348 10.65 -11.63 -0.89
CA PRO A 348 9.70 -12.60 -0.34
C PRO A 348 9.68 -12.58 1.21
N VAL A 349 9.66 -11.38 1.79
CA VAL A 349 9.62 -11.14 3.23
C VAL A 349 8.77 -9.90 3.53
N GLY A 350 7.88 -10.03 4.50
CA GLY A 350 7.06 -8.96 5.04
C GLY A 350 6.88 -9.15 6.55
N VAL A 351 6.09 -8.29 7.19
CA VAL A 351 6.01 -8.27 8.66
C VAL A 351 5.47 -9.57 9.27
N VAL A 352 4.62 -10.31 8.56
CA VAL A 352 4.07 -11.60 9.03
C VAL A 352 5.13 -12.68 8.86
N THR A 353 5.64 -12.88 7.64
CA THR A 353 6.56 -13.99 7.34
C THR A 353 7.89 -13.88 8.09
N LEU A 354 8.38 -12.67 8.38
CA LEU A 354 9.56 -12.45 9.23
C LEU A 354 9.25 -12.64 10.72
N SER A 355 8.09 -12.16 11.19
CA SER A 355 7.64 -12.37 12.58
C SER A 355 7.44 -13.85 12.90
N GLU A 356 6.94 -14.65 11.96
CA GLU A 356 6.78 -16.10 12.13
C GLU A 356 8.13 -16.82 12.27
N ARG A 357 9.15 -16.41 11.49
CA ARG A 357 10.50 -16.99 11.56
C ARG A 357 11.26 -16.64 12.84
N HIS A 358 10.98 -15.48 13.46
CA HIS A 358 11.71 -14.95 14.62
C HIS A 358 10.83 -14.78 15.89
N GLY A 359 9.63 -15.37 15.90
CA GLY A 359 8.69 -15.39 17.03
C GLY A 359 7.91 -14.09 17.30
N GLY A 360 8.45 -12.91 16.98
CA GLY A 360 7.76 -11.60 16.94
C GLY A 360 7.34 -10.99 18.30
N GLN A 361 6.77 -11.79 19.21
CA GLN A 361 6.36 -11.32 20.54
C GLN A 361 7.57 -11.02 21.43
N HIS A 362 8.54 -11.95 21.47
CA HIS A 362 9.71 -11.91 22.35
C HIS A 362 10.98 -11.57 21.55
N VAL A 363 11.05 -10.35 21.02
CA VAL A 363 12.21 -9.87 20.26
C VAL A 363 13.23 -9.22 21.20
N THR A 364 14.45 -9.76 21.17
CA THR A 364 15.63 -9.20 21.85
C THR A 364 16.43 -8.33 20.88
N PRO A 365 17.39 -7.50 21.33
CA PRO A 365 18.30 -6.80 20.42
C PRO A 365 19.09 -7.74 19.49
N ALA A 366 19.43 -8.96 19.95
CA ALA A 366 20.13 -9.95 19.15
C ALA A 366 19.23 -10.57 18.06
N SER A 367 17.97 -10.90 18.38
CA SER A 367 17.03 -11.43 17.39
C SER A 367 16.46 -10.32 16.47
N PHE A 368 16.44 -9.07 16.93
CA PHE A 368 16.19 -7.91 16.07
C PHE A 368 17.30 -7.77 15.01
N GLU A 369 18.57 -7.76 15.43
CA GLU A 369 19.70 -7.68 14.50
C GLU A 369 19.74 -8.89 13.54
N ALA A 370 19.38 -10.09 14.01
CA ALA A 370 19.25 -11.27 13.14
C ALA A 370 18.16 -11.10 12.07
N MET A 371 16.99 -10.50 12.41
CA MET A 371 15.97 -10.14 11.44
C MET A 371 16.48 -9.11 10.42
N VAL A 372 17.29 -8.14 10.84
CA VAL A 372 17.89 -7.14 9.93
C VAL A 372 18.85 -7.82 8.96
N GLN A 373 19.77 -8.64 9.46
CA GLN A 373 20.79 -9.33 8.66
C GLN A 373 20.18 -10.34 7.66
N GLU A 374 19.05 -10.96 7.99
CA GLU A 374 18.29 -11.79 7.05
C GLU A 374 17.79 -10.96 5.85
N VAL A 375 17.22 -9.78 6.10
CA VAL A 375 16.70 -8.88 5.06
C VAL A 375 17.83 -8.22 4.27
N GLU A 376 18.95 -7.84 4.91
CA GLU A 376 20.19 -7.41 4.25
C GLU A 376 20.71 -8.48 3.28
N GLY A 377 20.67 -9.76 3.69
CA GLY A 377 21.03 -10.91 2.86
C GLY A 377 20.14 -11.09 1.62
N MET A 378 18.88 -10.65 1.66
CA MET A 378 18.01 -10.55 0.48
C MET A 378 18.34 -9.31 -0.36
N LEU A 379 18.45 -8.13 0.27
CA LEU A 379 18.76 -6.84 -0.36
C LEU A 379 20.10 -6.83 -1.11
N SER A 380 21.10 -7.59 -0.63
CA SER A 380 22.41 -7.74 -1.28
C SER A 380 22.33 -8.26 -2.71
N ARG A 381 21.25 -8.96 -3.08
CA ARG A 381 21.01 -9.51 -4.42
C ARG A 381 20.40 -8.49 -5.38
N PHE A 382 19.85 -7.39 -4.87
CA PHE A 382 19.22 -6.36 -5.68
C PHE A 382 20.28 -5.41 -6.26
N ASP A 383 20.70 -5.71 -7.48
CA ASP A 383 21.54 -4.82 -8.29
C ASP A 383 20.78 -3.51 -8.55
N SER A 384 21.32 -2.43 -7.97
CA SER A 384 20.70 -1.13 -7.91
C SER A 384 21.78 -0.05 -7.75
N PRO A 385 21.58 1.18 -8.26
CA PRO A 385 22.61 2.21 -8.21
C PRO A 385 23.02 2.54 -6.78
N PRO A 386 24.32 2.74 -6.51
CA PRO A 386 24.81 3.11 -5.20
C PRO A 386 24.33 4.53 -4.81
N VAL A 387 24.29 4.81 -3.51
CA VAL A 387 23.61 6.01 -2.97
C VAL A 387 24.22 7.32 -3.47
N GLU A 388 25.52 7.35 -3.74
CA GLU A 388 26.24 8.47 -4.33
C GLU A 388 25.69 8.83 -5.73
N ALA A 389 25.29 7.82 -6.51
CA ALA A 389 24.68 7.94 -7.83
C ALA A 389 23.17 8.26 -7.77
N LEU A 390 22.52 8.08 -6.62
CA LEU A 390 21.15 8.54 -6.35
C LEU A 390 21.13 9.99 -5.84
N ALA A 391 22.11 10.36 -5.01
CA ALA A 391 22.26 11.68 -4.39
C ALA A 391 22.77 12.78 -5.34
N ASN A 392 23.26 12.41 -6.55
CA ASN A 392 23.93 13.30 -7.49
C ASN A 392 25.14 14.03 -6.89
N GLY A 393 25.95 13.31 -6.11
CA GLY A 393 27.18 13.83 -5.50
C GLY A 393 27.03 14.37 -4.07
N THR A 394 28.00 15.17 -3.64
CA THR A 394 28.31 15.46 -2.23
C THR A 394 27.30 16.31 -1.46
N SER A 395 26.28 16.87 -2.12
CA SER A 395 25.31 17.76 -1.46
C SER A 395 24.12 17.04 -0.81
N GLY A 396 23.85 15.76 -1.16
CA GLY A 396 22.68 15.00 -0.70
C GLY A 396 21.29 15.55 -1.13
N SER A 397 21.27 16.73 -1.73
CA SER A 397 20.08 17.55 -2.00
C SER A 397 19.30 17.03 -3.22
N GLY A 398 18.37 16.09 -2.97
CA GLY A 398 17.46 15.58 -3.99
C GLY A 398 17.19 14.08 -3.93
N PHE A 399 17.88 13.35 -3.05
CA PHE A 399 17.56 11.97 -2.69
C PHE A 399 16.79 11.90 -1.37
N HIS A 400 15.81 10.99 -1.27
CA HIS A 400 15.17 10.62 0.00
C HIS A 400 14.48 9.24 -0.09
N LEU A 401 14.09 8.71 1.08
CA LEU A 401 13.26 7.51 1.19
C LEU A 401 11.77 7.88 1.23
N ILE A 402 10.91 7.09 0.58
CA ILE A 402 9.45 7.10 0.81
C ILE A 402 9.01 5.71 1.24
N GLY A 403 8.61 5.57 2.50
CA GLY A 403 7.99 4.34 2.99
C GLY A 403 6.47 4.43 2.94
N THR A 404 5.79 3.31 2.73
CA THR A 404 4.33 3.19 2.85
C THR A 404 3.89 1.97 3.67
N SER A 405 2.58 1.79 3.81
CA SER A 405 1.92 0.71 4.55
C SER A 405 2.16 0.74 6.07
N GLY A 406 1.78 -0.36 6.74
CA GLY A 406 1.50 -0.41 8.18
C GLY A 406 2.69 -0.07 9.07
N THR A 407 3.91 -0.44 8.67
CA THR A 407 5.13 -0.25 9.47
C THR A 407 5.41 1.23 9.73
N VAL A 408 5.62 2.02 8.65
CA VAL A 408 6.02 3.43 8.78
C VAL A 408 4.89 4.32 9.26
N THR A 409 3.64 3.99 8.92
CA THR A 409 2.45 4.72 9.43
C THR A 409 2.24 4.49 10.93
N THR A 410 2.62 3.31 11.44
CA THR A 410 2.62 3.01 12.88
C THR A 410 3.77 3.73 13.60
N LEU A 411 4.99 3.68 13.06
CA LEU A 411 6.14 4.44 13.58
C LEU A 411 5.84 5.94 13.66
N ALA A 412 5.24 6.53 12.63
CA ALA A 412 4.78 7.91 12.64
C ALA A 412 3.73 8.18 13.72
N GLY A 413 2.79 7.27 13.93
CA GLY A 413 1.78 7.38 14.99
C GLY A 413 2.37 7.35 16.41
N VAL A 414 3.41 6.54 16.62
CA VAL A 414 4.15 6.45 17.90
C VAL A 414 5.08 7.66 18.11
N HIS A 415 5.74 8.14 17.05
CA HIS A 415 6.55 9.37 17.06
C HIS A 415 5.71 10.60 17.41
N LEU A 416 4.52 10.73 16.81
CA LEU A 416 3.59 11.83 17.03
C LEU A 416 2.78 11.73 18.34
N ASP A 417 3.02 10.68 19.13
CA ASP A 417 2.36 10.31 20.39
C ASP A 417 0.82 10.41 20.28
N LEU A 418 0.26 9.77 19.26
CA LEU A 418 -1.17 9.89 18.96
C LEU A 418 -2.03 9.06 19.93
N PRO A 419 -3.09 9.64 20.55
CA PRO A 419 -4.03 8.87 21.39
C PRO A 419 -4.95 7.93 20.59
N ARG A 420 -4.87 8.00 19.25
CA ARG A 420 -5.43 7.07 18.26
C ARG A 420 -4.89 7.45 16.87
N TYR A 421 -4.83 6.50 15.95
CA TYR A 421 -4.39 6.79 14.57
C TYR A 421 -5.20 7.93 13.91
N ASP A 422 -4.50 8.86 13.27
CA ASP A 422 -5.08 9.93 12.45
C ASP A 422 -4.20 10.16 11.21
N ARG A 423 -4.64 9.58 10.09
CA ARG A 423 -4.05 9.73 8.74
C ARG A 423 -3.67 11.18 8.41
N ARG A 424 -4.42 12.18 8.87
CA ARG A 424 -4.19 13.60 8.53
C ARG A 424 -2.95 14.19 9.21
N ARG A 425 -2.40 13.52 10.23
CA ARG A 425 -1.11 13.87 10.86
C ARG A 425 0.05 12.99 10.37
N VAL A 426 -0.25 11.78 9.86
CA VAL A 426 0.74 10.76 9.46
C VAL A 426 1.10 10.85 7.96
N ASP A 427 0.11 11.07 7.11
CA ASP A 427 0.28 11.01 5.65
C ASP A 427 1.05 12.23 5.10
N GLY A 428 2.22 11.97 4.51
CA GLY A 428 3.15 12.98 4.03
C GLY A 428 4.11 13.55 5.08
N LEU A 429 4.10 13.01 6.31
CA LEU A 429 5.03 13.36 7.39
C LEU A 429 6.49 13.09 6.95
N TRP A 430 7.40 13.98 7.34
CA TRP A 430 8.85 13.73 7.28
C TRP A 430 9.34 13.27 8.64
N LEU A 431 10.23 12.28 8.65
CA LEU A 431 11.02 11.86 9.81
C LEU A 431 12.51 11.94 9.42
N THR A 432 13.36 12.41 10.33
CA THR A 432 14.82 12.32 10.15
C THR A 432 15.33 10.90 10.38
N ASP A 433 16.56 10.64 9.96
CA ASP A 433 17.22 9.35 10.22
C ASP A 433 17.31 9.05 11.74
N ASP A 434 17.69 10.05 12.55
CA ASP A 434 17.73 9.97 14.02
C ASP A 434 16.35 9.69 14.64
N GLU A 435 15.28 10.31 14.12
CA GLU A 435 13.91 10.12 14.62
C GLU A 435 13.41 8.69 14.38
N VAL A 436 13.76 8.08 13.24
CA VAL A 436 13.42 6.68 12.95
C VAL A 436 14.21 5.75 13.87
N SER A 437 15.53 5.95 14.01
CA SER A 437 16.39 5.20 14.94
C SER A 437 15.88 5.25 16.37
N ALA A 438 15.52 6.44 16.86
CA ALA A 438 14.98 6.63 18.21
C ALA A 438 13.64 5.90 18.42
N MET A 439 12.78 5.82 17.40
CA MET A 439 11.53 5.07 17.49
C MET A 439 11.72 3.56 17.42
N GLN A 440 12.63 3.05 16.58
CA GLN A 440 13.00 1.62 16.59
C GLN A 440 13.55 1.21 17.96
N ALA A 441 14.46 2.00 18.53
CA ALA A 441 15.00 1.77 19.88
C ALA A 441 13.91 1.84 20.97
N ARG A 442 13.00 2.83 20.92
CA ARG A 442 11.85 2.94 21.85
C ARG A 442 10.96 1.70 21.79
N LEU A 443 10.61 1.23 20.59
CA LEU A 443 9.78 0.02 20.40
C LEU A 443 10.47 -1.27 20.84
N LEU A 444 11.79 -1.37 20.64
CA LEU A 444 12.61 -2.51 21.08
C LEU A 444 12.83 -2.53 22.60
N SER A 445 12.68 -1.39 23.28
CA SER A 445 12.70 -1.28 24.74
C SER A 445 11.37 -1.66 25.43
N TRP A 446 10.31 -1.89 24.66
CA TRP A 446 8.99 -2.29 25.17
C TRP A 446 8.78 -3.80 25.08
N ASP A 447 8.17 -4.38 26.10
CA ASP A 447 7.62 -5.74 26.04
C ASP A 447 6.39 -5.84 25.11
N PHE A 448 5.83 -7.04 24.97
CA PHE A 448 4.66 -7.27 24.11
C PHE A 448 3.43 -6.49 24.57
N ASP A 449 3.15 -6.43 25.87
CA ASP A 449 1.94 -5.81 26.42
C ASP A 449 1.99 -4.28 26.30
N ALA A 450 3.16 -3.67 26.52
CA ALA A 450 3.40 -2.25 26.28
C ALA A 450 3.26 -1.87 24.78
N ARG A 451 3.66 -2.76 23.87
CA ARG A 451 3.40 -2.59 22.42
C ARG A 451 1.90 -2.75 22.11
N ALA A 452 1.22 -3.75 22.67
CA ALA A 452 -0.20 -4.00 22.47
C ALA A 452 -1.10 -2.88 23.01
N ALA A 453 -0.73 -2.29 24.15
CA ALA A 453 -1.43 -1.17 24.78
C ALA A 453 -1.27 0.16 24.04
N ASN A 454 -0.34 0.28 23.09
CA ASN A 454 -0.12 1.52 22.36
C ASN A 454 -1.28 1.81 21.35
N PRO A 455 -1.97 2.96 21.42
CA PRO A 455 -3.13 3.27 20.57
C PRO A 455 -2.88 3.36 19.06
N CYS A 456 -1.61 3.37 18.62
CA CYS A 456 -1.22 3.33 17.21
C CYS A 456 -0.72 1.97 16.74
N ILE A 457 -0.47 1.01 17.65
CA ILE A 457 -0.07 -0.38 17.34
C ILE A 457 -1.30 -1.30 17.49
N GLY A 458 -1.82 -1.43 18.72
CA GLY A 458 -2.87 -2.38 19.08
C GLY A 458 -2.38 -3.83 19.18
N PRO A 459 -3.14 -4.73 19.84
CA PRO A 459 -2.75 -6.12 20.07
C PRO A 459 -2.51 -6.88 18.76
N ASP A 460 -3.37 -6.69 17.76
CA ASP A 460 -3.35 -7.36 16.45
C ASP A 460 -2.06 -7.12 15.61
N ARG A 461 -1.13 -6.27 16.09
CA ARG A 461 0.15 -5.94 15.42
C ARG A 461 1.35 -5.82 16.38
N ALA A 462 1.20 -6.14 17.67
CA ALA A 462 2.26 -5.99 18.68
C ALA A 462 3.40 -7.02 18.54
N ASP A 463 3.09 -8.14 17.89
CA ASP A 463 4.00 -9.15 17.36
C ASP A 463 4.71 -8.68 16.07
N LEU A 464 3.94 -8.13 15.12
CA LEU A 464 4.43 -7.77 13.78
C LEU A 464 5.32 -6.51 13.74
N VAL A 465 5.15 -5.57 14.68
CA VAL A 465 5.74 -4.22 14.58
C VAL A 465 7.28 -4.22 14.58
N LEU A 466 7.94 -5.11 15.33
CA LEU A 466 9.40 -5.17 15.38
C LEU A 466 10.01 -5.86 14.16
N ALA A 467 9.32 -6.85 13.56
CA ALA A 467 9.72 -7.40 12.26
C ALA A 467 9.66 -6.32 11.15
N GLY A 468 8.63 -5.48 11.15
CA GLY A 468 8.57 -4.31 10.27
C GLY A 468 9.71 -3.31 10.51
N CYS A 469 10.05 -3.05 11.78
CA CYS A 469 11.18 -2.19 12.13
C CYS A 469 12.54 -2.74 11.66
N ALA A 470 12.70 -4.06 11.57
CA ALA A 470 13.91 -4.71 11.06
C ALA A 470 14.00 -4.64 9.52
N ILE A 471 12.88 -4.83 8.81
CA ILE A 471 12.83 -4.62 7.34
C ILE A 471 13.18 -3.16 6.99
N LEU A 472 12.62 -2.19 7.73
CA LEU A 472 12.92 -0.78 7.57
C LEU A 472 14.40 -0.47 7.84
N GLU A 473 15.00 -1.10 8.86
CA GLU A 473 16.41 -0.92 9.20
C GLU A 473 17.33 -1.40 8.08
N ALA A 474 17.10 -2.61 7.55
CA ALA A 474 17.88 -3.16 6.44
C ALA A 474 17.80 -2.27 5.20
N ILE A 475 16.63 -1.69 4.92
CA ILE A 475 16.42 -0.72 3.83
C ILE A 475 17.19 0.59 4.10
N ARG A 476 17.16 1.13 5.33
CA ARG A 476 17.92 2.34 5.70
C ARG A 476 19.42 2.13 5.61
N ARG A 477 19.94 0.97 6.04
CA ARG A 477 21.36 0.61 5.91
C ARG A 477 21.79 0.42 4.46
N ARG A 478 20.93 -0.14 3.60
CA ARG A 478 21.17 -0.28 2.16
C ARG A 478 21.11 1.05 1.39
N TRP A 479 20.26 1.98 1.81
CA TRP A 479 20.15 3.32 1.22
C TRP A 479 20.09 4.45 2.28
N PRO A 480 21.22 4.80 2.93
CA PRO A 480 21.23 5.84 3.96
C PRO A 480 20.74 7.19 3.42
N SER A 481 19.87 7.85 4.18
CA SER A 481 19.29 9.14 3.80
C SER A 481 18.95 9.96 5.03
N THR A 482 19.16 11.27 4.98
CA THR A 482 18.92 12.17 6.13
C THR A 482 17.45 12.26 6.54
N ARG A 483 16.52 11.84 5.68
CA ARG A 483 15.07 11.89 5.92
C ARG A 483 14.29 10.85 5.12
N MET A 484 13.25 10.33 5.76
CA MET A 484 12.21 9.48 5.15
C MET A 484 10.88 10.24 5.15
N ARG A 485 10.10 10.10 4.07
CA ARG A 485 8.69 10.51 4.03
C ARG A 485 7.78 9.32 4.26
N VAL A 486 6.77 9.51 5.09
CA VAL A 486 5.75 8.51 5.42
C VAL A 486 4.55 8.71 4.52
N ALA A 487 4.12 7.67 3.82
CA ALA A 487 2.89 7.64 3.05
C ALA A 487 1.84 6.76 3.75
N ASP A 488 0.60 7.25 3.87
CA ASP A 488 -0.57 6.38 4.08
C ASP A 488 -1.25 6.13 2.73
N ARG A 489 -0.45 5.83 1.69
CA ARG A 489 -0.89 5.71 0.29
C ARG A 489 -0.11 4.61 -0.40
N GLY A 490 -0.79 3.65 -1.01
CA GLY A 490 -0.13 2.53 -1.68
C GLY A 490 -0.99 2.01 -2.82
N LEU A 491 -1.08 0.68 -2.91
CA LEU A 491 -1.78 -0.07 -3.96
C LEU A 491 -3.17 0.51 -4.29
N ARG A 492 -4.05 0.75 -3.30
CA ARG A 492 -5.40 1.32 -3.51
C ARG A 492 -5.37 2.71 -4.11
N GLU A 493 -4.56 3.61 -3.56
CA GLU A 493 -4.41 4.97 -4.06
C GLU A 493 -3.80 4.97 -5.48
N GLY A 494 -2.93 4.01 -5.79
CA GLY A 494 -2.43 3.74 -7.15
C GLY A 494 -3.53 3.27 -8.11
N LEU A 495 -4.30 2.24 -7.74
CA LEU A 495 -5.42 1.69 -8.51
C LEU A 495 -6.46 2.77 -8.84
N LEU A 496 -6.86 3.57 -7.84
CA LEU A 496 -7.76 4.71 -8.05
C LEU A 496 -7.16 5.73 -9.00
N THR A 497 -5.87 6.05 -8.85
CA THR A 497 -5.19 7.06 -9.66
C THR A 497 -5.07 6.65 -11.12
N ASP A 498 -4.67 5.40 -11.40
CA ASP A 498 -4.56 4.91 -12.77
C ASP A 498 -5.95 4.76 -13.42
N MET A 499 -6.97 4.25 -12.71
CA MET A 499 -8.35 4.21 -13.23
C MET A 499 -8.91 5.59 -13.57
N MET A 500 -8.75 6.59 -12.69
CA MET A 500 -9.21 7.96 -12.92
C MET A 500 -8.42 8.67 -14.04
N ALA A 501 -7.12 8.37 -14.18
CA ALA A 501 -6.29 8.92 -15.23
C ALA A 501 -6.59 8.33 -16.63
N ASP A 502 -6.85 7.02 -16.69
CA ASP A 502 -7.22 6.32 -17.94
C ASP A 502 -8.58 6.78 -18.45
N ASP A 503 -9.58 6.87 -17.56
CA ASP A 503 -10.90 7.47 -17.86
C ASP A 503 -10.82 8.97 -18.20
N GLY A 504 -9.67 9.60 -17.97
CA GLY A 504 -9.45 11.01 -18.27
C GLY A 504 -10.17 11.97 -17.31
N ALA A 505 -10.56 11.54 -16.11
CA ALA A 505 -11.29 12.34 -15.12
C ALA A 505 -10.58 13.65 -14.70
N TRP A 506 -9.29 13.76 -14.99
CA TRP A 506 -8.46 14.94 -14.73
C TRP A 506 -8.02 15.70 -15.98
N ARG A 507 -8.43 15.26 -17.18
CA ARG A 507 -8.21 16.01 -18.42
C ARG A 507 -9.10 17.25 -18.37
N ARG A 508 -8.50 18.44 -18.33
CA ARG A 508 -9.26 19.70 -18.41
C ARG A 508 -10.17 19.65 -19.64
N SER A 509 -11.48 19.74 -19.43
CA SER A 509 -12.47 20.02 -20.46
C SER A 509 -12.14 21.36 -21.11
N ARG A 510 -11.27 21.34 -22.13
CA ARG A 510 -10.99 22.48 -22.99
C ARG A 510 -12.34 22.85 -23.60
N PRO A 511 -12.90 24.05 -23.34
CA PRO A 511 -14.25 24.36 -23.79
C PRO A 511 -14.35 24.09 -25.29
N ARG A 512 -15.37 23.34 -25.71
CA ARG A 512 -15.67 23.15 -27.13
C ARG A 512 -15.93 24.55 -27.69
N ARG A 513 -14.90 25.15 -28.29
CA ARG A 513 -14.99 26.43 -29.00
C ARG A 513 -15.97 26.19 -30.14
N HIS A 514 -17.23 26.54 -29.92
CA HIS A 514 -18.25 26.46 -30.94
C HIS A 514 -17.71 27.17 -32.17
N GLN A 515 -17.44 26.40 -33.23
CA GLN A 515 -17.41 26.96 -34.57
C GLN A 515 -18.82 27.49 -34.79
N ARG A 516 -18.99 28.81 -34.68
CA ARG A 516 -20.14 29.47 -35.30
C ARG A 516 -20.04 29.10 -36.76
N GLY A 517 -20.97 28.27 -37.24
CA GLY A 517 -21.12 28.03 -38.66
C GLY A 517 -21.35 29.38 -39.33
N SER A 518 -20.42 29.78 -40.18
CA SER A 518 -20.59 30.95 -41.03
C SER A 518 -21.61 30.59 -42.11
N ASN A 519 -22.89 30.84 -41.82
CA ASN A 519 -23.96 30.80 -42.82
C ASN A 519 -23.71 31.92 -43.85
N ALA A 520 -22.84 31.63 -44.82
CA ALA A 520 -22.72 32.37 -46.06
C ALA A 520 -23.76 31.78 -47.03
N SER A 521 -25.00 32.26 -46.93
CA SER A 521 -26.02 32.03 -47.95
C SER A 521 -25.59 32.70 -49.25
N GLY A 522 -25.39 31.93 -50.32
CA GLY A 522 -25.01 32.46 -51.63
C GLY A 522 -26.21 32.83 -52.50
N SER A 523 -25.99 33.77 -53.43
CA SER A 523 -26.90 34.09 -54.54
C SER A 523 -26.13 34.91 -55.59
N HIS A 524 -26.36 34.61 -56.88
CA HIS A 524 -25.88 35.35 -58.06
C HIS A 524 -24.35 35.41 -58.29
N GLU A 525 -23.84 35.43 -59.52
CA GLU A 525 -24.33 34.88 -60.81
C GLU A 525 -23.18 34.87 -61.82
N GLY A 526 -23.39 34.35 -63.04
CA GLY A 526 -22.72 34.90 -64.21
C GLY A 526 -21.41 34.25 -64.69
N ASN A 527 -21.60 33.35 -65.66
CA ASN A 527 -20.83 33.28 -66.92
C ASN A 527 -19.48 32.52 -67.02
N LYS A 528 -19.41 31.80 -68.14
CA LYS A 528 -18.24 31.21 -68.81
C LYS A 528 -17.57 32.27 -69.73
N PRO A 529 -16.42 32.03 -70.41
CA PRO A 529 -15.97 30.80 -71.11
C PRO A 529 -15.54 29.60 -70.24
#